data_AF-A0A424YRI3-F1
#
_entry.id   AF-A0A424YRI3-F1
#
_cell.length_a   1.000
_cell.length_b   1.000
_cell.length_c   1.000
_cell.angle_alpha   90.00
_cell.angle_beta   90.00
_cell.angle_gamma   90.00
#
_symmetry.space_group_name_H-M   'P 1'
#
loop_
_entity.id
_entity.type
_entity.pdbx_description
1 polymer ?
#
loop_
_entity_poly.entity_id
_entity_poly.type
_entity_poly.pdbx_seq_one_letter_code
_entity_poly.pdbx_strand_id
1 'polypeptide(L)'
;MGTFTGQILIGKGHPNHDGIILDAQLFISENSRPVLILNDIQYRSDINGRIGNVRWIPTLENPIDDALLMISTYYLARLESRVPELDTLIEQVESGVGPYKHRNTILPELYHIFTQEQRTVLYEMNQKIISTHFNDLKLVLTILDGCLLMRQLPRLKEYGINLEVCLTVYSHLTSGWRTGFDEKGDLERCIKWKRGLG
;
A
#
# COMPACT_ATOMS: atom_id res chain seq x y z
N MET A 1 20.43 7.69 -0.30
CA MET A 1 19.30 8.62 -0.53
C MET A 1 18.08 7.75 -0.79
N GLY A 2 16.99 7.91 -0.03
CA GLY A 2 15.78 7.09 -0.21
C GLY A 2 15.04 7.49 -1.47
N THR A 3 14.59 6.53 -2.27
CA THR A 3 13.82 6.79 -3.51
C THR A 3 12.41 6.26 -3.33
N PHE A 4 11.40 6.99 -3.79
CA PHE A 4 10.04 6.45 -3.83
C PHE A 4 9.87 5.62 -5.10
N THR A 5 9.45 4.37 -4.93
CA THR A 5 9.30 3.41 -6.03
C THR A 5 7.87 2.94 -6.20
N GLY A 6 6.98 3.29 -5.27
CA GLY A 6 5.56 3.04 -5.43
C GLY A 6 4.69 3.93 -4.57
N GLN A 7 3.41 3.98 -4.95
CA GLN A 7 2.34 4.66 -4.24
C GLN A 7 1.07 3.83 -4.31
N ILE A 8 0.30 3.80 -3.24
CA ILE A 8 -1.05 3.26 -3.17
C ILE A 8 -1.97 4.40 -2.76
N LEU A 9 -2.89 4.78 -3.63
CA LEU A 9 -4.01 5.64 -3.27
C LEU A 9 -5.10 4.78 -2.63
N ILE A 10 -5.66 5.26 -1.53
CA ILE A 10 -6.60 4.52 -0.69
C ILE A 10 -7.87 5.35 -0.54
N GLY A 11 -9.02 4.72 -0.76
CA GLY A 11 -10.30 5.38 -0.67
C GLY A 11 -11.44 4.49 -1.16
N LYS A 12 -12.47 5.11 -1.72
CA LYS A 12 -13.66 4.40 -2.23
C LYS A 12 -13.78 4.53 -3.74
N GLY A 13 -14.35 3.52 -4.40
CA GLY A 13 -14.76 3.66 -5.79
C GLY A 13 -15.83 4.74 -5.96
N HIS A 14 -15.71 5.59 -6.99
CA HIS A 14 -16.79 6.54 -7.27
C HIS A 14 -18.02 5.73 -7.75
N PRO A 15 -19.22 5.91 -7.14
CA PRO A 15 -20.36 5.01 -7.40
C PRO A 15 -20.93 5.13 -8.82
N ASN A 16 -20.78 6.31 -9.46
CA ASN A 16 -21.39 6.60 -10.76
C ASN A 16 -20.38 6.79 -11.91
N HIS A 17 -19.08 6.82 -11.60
CA HIS A 17 -18.02 7.18 -12.54
C HIS A 17 -16.80 6.32 -12.26
N ASP A 18 -15.89 6.24 -13.22
CA ASP A 18 -14.59 5.65 -12.96
C ASP A 18 -13.73 6.58 -12.07
N GLY A 19 -12.71 6.01 -11.43
CA GLY A 19 -11.82 6.71 -10.52
C GLY A 19 -12.06 6.41 -9.03
N ILE A 20 -11.43 7.22 -8.18
CA ILE A 20 -11.34 7.00 -6.73
C ILE A 20 -11.71 8.27 -5.98
N ILE A 21 -12.55 8.12 -4.95
CA ILE A 21 -12.76 9.12 -3.92
C ILE A 21 -11.64 8.92 -2.90
N LEU A 22 -10.64 9.81 -2.95
CA LEU A 22 -9.36 9.67 -2.27
C LEU A 22 -9.43 10.13 -0.81
N ASP A 23 -8.90 9.29 0.08
CA ASP A 23 -8.89 9.56 1.52
C ASP A 23 -7.46 9.53 2.10
N ALA A 24 -6.62 8.60 1.63
CA ALA A 24 -5.26 8.42 2.13
C ALA A 24 -4.31 7.94 1.04
N GLN A 25 -3.01 7.98 1.34
CA GLN A 25 -1.98 7.40 0.48
C GLN A 25 -0.92 6.67 1.29
N LEU A 26 -0.43 5.57 0.72
CA LEU A 26 0.73 4.84 1.20
C LEU A 26 1.85 4.98 0.17
N PHE A 27 3.03 5.42 0.61
CA PHE A 27 4.24 5.41 -0.21
C PHE A 27 5.12 4.22 0.12
N ILE A 28 5.81 3.73 -0.90
CA ILE A 28 6.87 2.74 -0.78
C ILE A 28 8.18 3.48 -1.07
N SER A 29 8.98 3.67 -0.02
CA SER A 29 10.32 4.24 -0.12
C SER A 29 11.35 3.14 -0.02
N GLU A 30 12.23 3.04 -1.01
CA GLU A 30 13.22 2.00 -1.12
C GLU A 30 14.64 2.56 -1.25
N ASN A 31 15.53 1.88 -0.54
CA ASN A 31 16.98 1.99 -0.60
C ASN A 31 17.51 0.68 0.02
N SER A 32 18.56 0.71 0.84
CA SER A 32 19.05 -0.46 1.58
C SER A 32 17.98 -1.15 2.45
N ARG A 33 16.90 -0.46 2.84
CA ARG A 33 15.74 -1.03 3.54
C ARG A 33 14.45 -0.39 3.02
N PRO A 34 13.38 -1.17 2.72
CA PRO A 34 12.10 -0.62 2.32
C PRO A 34 11.35 -0.02 3.52
N VAL A 35 10.57 1.03 3.29
CA VAL A 35 9.71 1.66 4.29
C VAL A 35 8.35 1.93 3.66
N LEU A 36 7.28 1.47 4.32
CA LEU A 36 5.92 1.86 4.03
C LEU A 36 5.58 3.12 4.82
N ILE A 37 5.02 4.12 4.15
CA ILE A 37 4.70 5.43 4.74
C ILE A 37 3.25 5.77 4.42
N LEU A 38 2.36 5.58 5.39
CA LEU A 38 0.95 5.94 5.28
C LEU A 38 0.73 7.37 5.75
N ASN A 39 0.12 8.18 4.89
CA ASN A 39 -0.25 9.56 5.15
C ASN A 39 -1.72 9.80 4.82
N ASP A 40 -2.30 10.75 5.55
CA ASP A 40 -3.60 11.31 5.25
C ASP A 40 -3.53 12.23 4.01
N ILE A 41 -4.58 12.25 3.19
CA ILE A 41 -4.79 13.25 2.14
C ILE A 41 -6.10 13.96 2.48
N GLN A 42 -6.04 14.92 3.40
CA GLN A 42 -7.26 15.54 3.91
C GLN A 42 -7.95 16.42 2.86
N TYR A 43 -9.13 15.98 2.43
CA TYR A 43 -10.15 16.81 1.79
C TYR A 43 -11.59 16.57 2.32
N ARG A 44 -11.80 15.61 3.25
CA ARG A 44 -13.13 15.13 3.64
C ARG A 44 -13.38 15.20 5.15
N SER A 45 -14.65 15.42 5.52
CA SER A 45 -15.12 15.60 6.90
C SER A 45 -15.65 14.32 7.57
N ASP A 46 -15.86 13.24 6.82
CA ASP A 46 -16.43 11.96 7.28
C ASP A 46 -15.36 10.95 7.77
N ILE A 47 -14.10 11.38 7.85
CA ILE A 47 -13.02 10.59 8.45
C ILE A 47 -12.67 11.21 9.80
N ASN A 48 -12.86 10.44 10.86
CA ASN A 48 -12.56 10.90 12.22
C ASN A 48 -11.05 10.86 12.49
N GLY A 49 -10.50 12.04 12.79
CA GLY A 49 -9.09 12.21 13.19
C GLY A 49 -8.08 12.09 12.04
N ARG A 50 -6.79 12.42 12.31
CA ARG A 50 -5.72 12.40 11.30
C ARG A 50 -4.92 11.12 11.36
N ILE A 51 -4.64 10.45 10.22
CA ILE A 51 -3.75 9.27 10.18
C ILE A 51 -2.36 9.55 10.76
N GLY A 52 -1.87 10.78 10.57
CA GLY A 52 -0.49 11.11 10.88
C GLY A 52 0.45 10.55 9.82
N ASN A 53 1.75 10.56 10.11
CA ASN A 53 2.79 9.98 9.26
C ASN A 53 3.20 8.62 9.85
N VAL A 54 2.45 7.59 9.52
CA VAL A 54 2.67 6.24 10.05
C VAL A 54 3.69 5.53 9.17
N ARG A 55 4.71 4.94 9.80
CA ARG A 55 5.82 4.32 9.09
C ARG A 55 6.17 2.98 9.70
N TRP A 56 6.43 1.97 8.87
CA TRP A 56 7.08 0.74 9.30
C TRP A 56 7.89 0.11 8.16
N ILE A 57 8.81 -0.77 8.51
CA ILE A 57 9.61 -1.56 7.59
C ILE A 57 8.85 -2.89 7.35
N PRO A 58 8.41 -3.17 6.11
CA PRO A 58 7.73 -4.42 5.79
C PRO A 58 8.70 -5.60 5.76
N THR A 59 8.15 -6.80 5.80
CA THR A 59 8.83 -8.03 5.38
C THR A 59 9.11 -8.00 3.89
N LEU A 60 10.13 -8.76 3.46
CA LEU A 60 10.44 -8.90 2.03
C LEU A 60 9.58 -9.97 1.37
N GLU A 61 9.08 -10.91 2.18
CA GLU A 61 8.33 -12.08 1.78
C GLU A 61 6.84 -11.82 1.66
N ASN A 62 6.27 -10.82 2.36
CA ASN A 62 4.83 -10.48 2.31
C ASN A 62 4.55 -8.97 2.35
N PRO A 63 5.25 -8.12 1.57
CA PRO A 63 5.10 -6.67 1.61
C PRO A 63 3.70 -6.16 1.22
N ILE A 64 2.94 -6.91 0.42
CA ILE A 64 1.54 -6.57 0.10
C ILE A 64 0.65 -6.79 1.32
N ASP A 65 0.74 -7.94 1.98
CA ASP A 65 -0.03 -8.22 3.19
C ASP A 65 0.34 -7.24 4.32
N ASP A 66 1.62 -6.86 4.43
CA ASP A 66 2.07 -5.81 5.34
C ASP A 66 1.49 -4.42 4.99
N ALA A 67 1.45 -4.04 3.72
CA ALA A 67 0.82 -2.77 3.32
C ALA A 67 -0.68 -2.77 3.66
N LEU A 68 -1.39 -3.88 3.41
CA LEU A 68 -2.80 -4.02 3.72
C LEU A 68 -3.06 -4.09 5.22
N LEU A 69 -2.15 -4.67 6.01
CA LEU A 69 -2.24 -4.65 7.47
C LEU A 69 -2.15 -3.21 7.99
N MET A 70 -1.25 -2.39 7.42
CA MET A 70 -1.14 -0.96 7.74
C MET A 70 -2.45 -0.22 7.41
N ILE A 71 -3.03 -0.49 6.24
CA ILE A 71 -4.28 0.12 5.80
C ILE A 71 -5.42 -0.24 6.77
N SER A 72 -5.55 -1.50 7.17
CA SER A 72 -6.56 -1.91 8.14
C SER A 72 -6.37 -1.28 9.50
N THR A 73 -5.14 -1.32 10.03
CA THR A 73 -4.85 -0.83 11.38
C THR A 73 -5.03 0.67 11.52
N TYR A 74 -4.74 1.45 10.47
CA TYR A 74 -4.69 2.91 10.58
C TYR A 74 -5.74 3.63 9.76
N TYR A 75 -6.07 3.16 8.56
CA TYR A 75 -7.09 3.80 7.73
C TYR A 75 -8.48 3.25 8.04
N LEU A 76 -8.70 1.93 7.93
CA LEU A 76 -10.03 1.34 8.17
C LEU A 76 -10.50 1.53 9.62
N ALA A 77 -9.57 1.57 10.58
CA ALA A 77 -9.83 1.87 11.98
C ALA A 77 -10.58 3.18 12.26
N ARG A 78 -10.57 4.11 11.29
CA ARG A 78 -11.19 5.44 11.38
C ARG A 78 -12.56 5.54 10.71
N LEU A 79 -12.92 4.55 9.91
CA LEU A 79 -14.18 4.56 9.19
C LEU A 79 -15.32 4.32 10.19
N GLU A 80 -16.44 5.02 9.99
CA GLU A 80 -17.64 4.83 10.83
C GLU A 80 -18.19 3.41 10.73
N SER A 81 -18.00 2.75 9.59
CA SER A 81 -18.45 1.38 9.29
C SER A 81 -17.53 0.28 9.86
N ARG A 82 -16.80 0.57 10.95
CA ARG A 82 -15.86 -0.35 11.58
C ARG A 82 -16.57 -1.56 12.21
N VAL A 83 -15.94 -2.73 12.12
CA VAL A 83 -16.47 -4.01 12.60
C VAL A 83 -15.66 -4.56 13.80
N PRO A 84 -16.26 -5.34 14.72
CA PRO A 84 -15.58 -5.85 15.91
C PRO A 84 -14.32 -6.68 15.63
N GLU A 85 -14.31 -7.43 14.53
CA GLU A 85 -13.16 -8.24 14.10
C GLU A 85 -11.95 -7.36 13.77
N LEU A 86 -12.19 -6.15 13.25
CA LEU A 86 -11.15 -5.17 12.98
C LEU A 86 -10.56 -4.62 14.29
N ASP A 87 -11.37 -4.47 15.35
CA ASP A 87 -10.87 -4.07 16.68
C ASP A 87 -9.88 -5.08 17.22
N THR A 88 -10.20 -6.36 17.10
CA THR A 88 -9.34 -7.47 17.52
C THR A 88 -8.03 -7.47 16.74
N LEU A 89 -8.08 -7.28 15.42
CA LEU A 89 -6.89 -7.17 14.58
C LEU A 89 -6.01 -6.00 15.01
N ILE A 90 -6.61 -4.82 15.22
CA ILE A 90 -5.91 -3.61 15.63
C ILE A 90 -5.22 -3.83 16.98
N GLU A 91 -5.91 -4.37 17.97
CA GLU A 91 -5.34 -4.64 19.29
C GLU A 91 -4.12 -5.56 19.21
N GLN A 92 -4.20 -6.64 18.41
CA GLN A 92 -3.07 -7.54 18.22
C GLN A 92 -1.88 -6.84 17.56
N VAL A 93 -2.11 -6.06 16.50
CA VAL A 93 -1.03 -5.31 15.83
C VAL A 93 -0.41 -4.25 16.75
N GLU A 94 -1.25 -3.50 17.46
CA GLU A 94 -0.83 -2.44 18.39
C GLU A 94 -0.07 -2.99 19.60
N SER A 95 -0.41 -4.20 20.07
CA SER A 95 0.33 -4.84 21.17
C SER A 95 1.81 -5.07 20.82
N GLY A 96 2.12 -5.34 19.55
CA GLY A 96 3.49 -5.50 19.05
C GLY A 96 4.15 -4.19 18.61
N VAL A 97 3.40 -3.34 17.89
CA VAL A 97 3.94 -2.12 17.26
C VAL A 97 3.94 -0.92 18.21
N GLY A 98 2.98 -0.85 19.13
CA GLY A 98 2.79 0.26 20.09
C GLY A 98 4.03 0.68 20.86
N PRO A 99 4.86 -0.25 21.39
CA PRO A 99 6.11 0.09 22.08
C PRO A 99 7.10 0.93 21.25
N TYR A 100 7.01 0.86 19.92
CA TYR A 100 7.89 1.57 18.98
C TYR A 100 7.33 2.94 18.57
N LYS A 101 6.02 3.18 18.68
CA LYS A 101 5.39 4.46 18.31
C LYS A 101 5.88 5.66 19.13
N HIS A 102 6.19 5.44 20.40
CA HIS A 102 6.63 6.50 21.32
C HIS A 102 8.14 6.80 21.20
N ARG A 103 8.89 5.93 20.51
CA ARG A 103 10.31 6.09 20.26
C ARG A 103 10.49 6.58 18.83
N ASN A 104 10.27 7.88 18.60
CA ASN A 104 10.41 8.57 17.29
C ASN A 104 11.72 8.28 16.50
N THR A 105 12.66 7.54 17.10
CA THR A 105 13.95 7.13 16.57
C THR A 105 13.98 5.74 15.92
N ILE A 106 13.04 4.83 16.23
CA ILE A 106 13.08 3.44 15.76
C ILE A 106 11.82 3.12 14.95
N LEU A 107 11.98 2.84 13.67
CA LEU A 107 10.90 2.35 12.83
C LEU A 107 10.52 0.92 13.25
N PRO A 108 9.24 0.59 13.43
CA PRO A 108 8.79 -0.78 13.65
C PRO A 108 9.22 -1.65 12.45
N GLU A 109 9.95 -2.74 12.69
CA GLU A 109 10.33 -3.72 11.66
C GLU A 109 9.50 -4.99 11.86
N LEU A 110 8.56 -5.27 10.95
CA LEU A 110 7.55 -6.30 11.19
C LEU A 110 8.13 -7.70 11.37
N TYR A 111 9.27 -8.00 10.73
CA TYR A 111 9.97 -9.27 10.90
C TYR A 111 10.67 -9.44 12.25
N HIS A 112 10.92 -8.35 12.99
CA HIS A 112 11.46 -8.38 14.35
C HIS A 112 10.37 -8.33 15.42
N ILE A 113 9.20 -7.77 15.09
CA ILE A 113 8.09 -7.60 16.03
C ILE A 113 7.25 -8.87 16.12
N PHE A 114 6.98 -9.50 14.98
CA PHE A 114 6.14 -10.68 14.90
C PHE A 114 6.93 -11.85 14.32
N THR A 115 6.69 -13.05 14.83
CA THR A 115 7.13 -14.31 14.20
C THR A 115 6.40 -14.58 12.88
N GLN A 116 6.90 -15.50 12.06
CA GLN A 116 6.23 -15.85 10.79
C GLN A 116 4.81 -16.40 11.03
N GLU A 117 4.63 -17.20 12.08
CA GLU A 117 3.36 -17.79 12.46
C GLU A 117 2.37 -16.70 12.89
N GLN A 118 2.81 -15.75 13.72
CA GLN A 118 1.99 -14.61 14.12
C GLN A 118 1.58 -13.74 12.91
N ARG A 119 2.53 -13.46 12.00
CA ARG A 119 2.22 -12.70 10.78
C ARG A 119 1.20 -13.41 9.90
N THR A 120 1.35 -14.73 9.72
CA THR A 120 0.41 -15.53 8.93
C THR A 120 -1.01 -15.42 9.48
N VAL A 121 -1.17 -15.55 10.80
CA VAL A 121 -2.48 -15.37 11.47
C VAL A 121 -3.03 -13.96 11.25
N LEU A 122 -2.20 -12.92 11.42
CA LEU A 122 -2.61 -11.53 11.19
C LEU A 122 -3.04 -11.30 9.73
N TYR A 123 -2.34 -11.87 8.76
CA TYR A 123 -2.66 -11.72 7.34
C TYR A 123 -3.96 -12.42 6.97
N GLU A 124 -4.18 -13.65 7.44
CA GLU A 124 -5.43 -14.40 7.21
C GLU A 124 -6.63 -13.68 7.84
N MET A 125 -6.48 -13.18 9.07
CA MET A 125 -7.49 -12.36 9.73
C MET A 125 -7.78 -11.10 8.92
N ASN A 126 -6.74 -10.37 8.51
CA ASN A 126 -6.88 -9.13 7.76
C ASN A 126 -7.56 -9.34 6.40
N GLN A 127 -7.15 -10.38 5.66
CA GLN A 127 -7.73 -10.75 4.39
C GLN A 127 -9.23 -11.02 4.52
N LYS A 128 -9.62 -11.84 5.51
CA LYS A 128 -11.03 -12.16 5.76
C LYS A 128 -11.85 -10.91 6.10
N ILE A 129 -11.31 -10.03 6.94
CA ILE A 129 -11.98 -8.79 7.33
C ILE A 129 -12.23 -7.90 6.11
N ILE A 130 -11.18 -7.64 5.31
CA ILE A 130 -11.27 -6.80 4.11
C ILE A 130 -12.27 -7.39 3.11
N SER A 131 -12.14 -8.67 2.77
CA SER A 131 -12.98 -9.30 1.75
C SER A 131 -14.46 -9.39 2.13
N THR A 132 -14.76 -9.43 3.42
CA THR A 132 -16.13 -9.60 3.93
C THR A 132 -16.83 -8.25 4.16
N HIS A 133 -16.10 -7.25 4.64
CA HIS A 133 -16.71 -6.02 5.17
C HIS A 133 -16.36 -4.75 4.39
N PHE A 134 -15.34 -4.76 3.53
CA PHE A 134 -14.81 -3.56 2.88
C PHE A 134 -14.76 -3.72 1.35
N ASN A 135 -15.88 -4.15 0.76
CA ASN A 135 -16.00 -4.35 -0.69
C ASN A 135 -16.02 -3.04 -1.50
N ASP A 136 -16.30 -1.90 -0.85
CA ASP A 136 -16.26 -0.57 -1.44
C ASP A 136 -14.85 0.06 -1.41
N LEU A 137 -13.91 -0.54 -0.69
CA LEU A 137 -12.51 -0.15 -0.68
C LEU A 137 -11.94 -0.24 -2.09
N LYS A 138 -11.31 0.86 -2.53
CA LYS A 138 -10.59 0.95 -3.79
C LYS A 138 -9.15 1.33 -3.53
N LEU A 139 -8.23 0.56 -4.13
CA LEU A 139 -6.81 0.85 -4.16
C LEU A 139 -6.36 1.13 -5.59
N VAL A 140 -5.62 2.21 -5.78
CA VAL A 140 -4.92 2.51 -7.05
C VAL A 140 -3.43 2.49 -6.79
N LEU A 141 -2.73 1.53 -7.39
CA LEU A 141 -1.31 1.31 -7.18
C LEU A 141 -0.52 1.87 -8.37
N THR A 142 0.40 2.78 -8.10
CA THR A 142 1.43 3.19 -9.05
C THR A 142 2.74 2.52 -8.66
N ILE A 143 3.24 1.63 -9.51
CA ILE A 143 4.43 0.80 -9.25
C ILE A 143 5.50 1.11 -10.28
N LEU A 144 6.62 1.65 -9.81
CA LEU A 144 7.79 1.93 -10.65
C LEU A 144 8.67 0.69 -10.79
N ASP A 145 9.52 0.70 -11.82
CA ASP A 145 10.50 -0.36 -12.05
C ASP A 145 11.37 -0.60 -10.80
N GLY A 146 11.47 -1.87 -10.40
CA GLY A 146 12.25 -2.29 -9.24
C GLY A 146 11.52 -2.24 -7.89
N CYS A 147 10.28 -1.76 -7.84
CA CYS A 147 9.48 -1.74 -6.61
C CYS A 147 9.28 -3.14 -6.00
N LEU A 148 9.48 -3.29 -4.68
CA LEU A 148 9.28 -4.52 -3.92
C LEU A 148 7.91 -5.17 -4.13
N LEU A 149 6.86 -4.35 -4.30
CA LEU A 149 5.50 -4.85 -4.47
C LEU A 149 5.28 -5.60 -5.80
N MET A 150 6.14 -5.37 -6.80
CA MET A 150 5.96 -5.89 -8.17
C MET A 150 5.76 -7.41 -8.21
N ARG A 151 6.51 -8.15 -7.39
CA ARG A 151 6.49 -9.62 -7.39
C ARG A 151 5.25 -10.23 -6.74
N GLN A 152 4.45 -9.41 -6.06
CA GLN A 152 3.32 -9.85 -5.24
C GLN A 152 1.99 -9.26 -5.67
N LEU A 153 1.94 -8.51 -6.77
CA LEU A 153 0.69 -7.95 -7.29
C LEU A 153 -0.45 -8.97 -7.43
N PRO A 154 -0.22 -10.26 -7.83
CA PRO A 154 -1.30 -11.24 -7.87
C PRO A 154 -2.01 -11.46 -6.53
N ARG A 155 -1.31 -11.29 -5.39
CA ARG A 155 -1.84 -11.45 -4.03
C ARG A 155 -3.01 -10.51 -3.74
N LEU A 156 -3.01 -9.31 -4.33
CA LEU A 156 -4.08 -8.31 -4.16
C LEU A 156 -5.46 -8.83 -4.59
N LYS A 157 -5.51 -9.78 -5.55
CA LYS A 157 -6.78 -10.37 -6.01
C LYS A 157 -7.50 -11.16 -4.93
N GLU A 158 -6.77 -11.68 -3.96
CA GLU A 158 -7.32 -12.52 -2.91
C GLU A 158 -8.08 -11.73 -1.83
N TYR A 159 -7.96 -10.40 -1.84
CA TYR A 159 -8.63 -9.50 -0.91
C TYR A 159 -10.03 -9.06 -1.38
N GLY A 160 -10.41 -9.32 -2.63
CA GLY A 160 -11.74 -9.01 -3.14
C GLY A 160 -12.08 -7.52 -3.19
N ILE A 161 -11.06 -6.65 -3.30
CA ILE A 161 -11.19 -5.19 -3.32
C ILE A 161 -11.21 -4.62 -4.74
N ASN A 162 -11.72 -3.41 -4.90
CA ASN A 162 -11.60 -2.68 -6.17
C ASN A 162 -10.13 -2.27 -6.38
N LEU A 163 -9.57 -2.58 -7.54
CA LEU A 163 -8.14 -2.45 -7.78
C LEU A 163 -7.84 -1.85 -9.15
N GLU A 164 -6.96 -0.87 -9.18
CA GLU A 164 -6.26 -0.44 -10.39
C GLU A 164 -4.76 -0.54 -10.19
N VAL A 165 -4.05 -1.10 -11.17
CA VAL A 165 -2.59 -1.24 -11.13
C VAL A 165 -1.99 -0.50 -12.33
N CYS A 166 -1.22 0.53 -12.02
CA CYS A 166 -0.49 1.38 -12.95
C CYS A 166 1.00 0.99 -12.91
N LEU A 167 1.46 0.31 -13.96
CA LEU A 167 2.86 -0.08 -14.11
C LEU A 167 3.60 0.90 -15.02
N THR A 168 4.89 1.10 -14.78
CA THR A 168 5.76 1.80 -15.72
C THR A 168 5.78 1.07 -17.06
N VAL A 169 5.32 1.76 -18.10
CA VAL A 169 5.36 1.25 -19.48
C VAL A 169 6.46 1.89 -20.33
N TYR A 170 7.01 2.99 -19.84
CA TYR A 170 8.09 3.74 -20.46
C TYR A 170 8.92 4.43 -19.39
N SER A 171 10.24 4.36 -19.50
CA SER A 171 11.18 5.07 -18.64
C SER A 171 12.33 5.65 -19.44
N HIS A 172 12.76 6.85 -19.07
CA HIS A 172 13.89 7.56 -19.68
C HIS A 172 14.71 8.17 -18.55
N LEU A 173 15.79 7.50 -18.17
CA LEU A 173 16.53 7.73 -16.94
C LEU A 173 17.90 8.34 -17.22
N THR A 174 18.29 9.30 -16.39
CA THR A 174 19.69 9.78 -16.34
C THR A 174 20.52 8.84 -15.45
N SER A 175 21.73 8.52 -15.90
CA SER A 175 22.70 7.78 -15.09
C SER A 175 23.82 8.71 -14.62
N GLY A 176 24.10 8.71 -13.32
CA GLY A 176 25.29 9.40 -12.79
C GLY A 176 26.60 8.71 -13.15
N TRP A 177 26.54 7.48 -13.68
CA TRP A 177 27.70 6.62 -13.96
C TRP A 177 27.99 6.46 -15.46
N ARG A 178 27.10 6.93 -16.34
CA ARG A 178 27.25 6.85 -17.80
C ARG A 178 26.83 8.17 -18.44
N THR A 179 27.56 8.60 -19.47
CA THR A 179 27.12 9.71 -20.32
C THR A 179 25.96 9.23 -21.21
N GLY A 180 24.77 9.81 -21.04
CA GLY A 180 23.59 9.50 -21.83
C GLY A 180 22.37 9.10 -20.99
N PHE A 181 21.28 8.75 -21.68
CA PHE A 181 20.04 8.27 -21.06
C PHE A 181 19.87 6.76 -21.27
N ASP A 182 19.28 6.08 -20.28
CA ASP A 182 18.79 4.71 -20.43
C ASP A 182 17.27 4.78 -20.69
N GLU A 183 16.85 4.33 -21.87
CA GLU A 183 15.46 4.37 -22.33
C GLU A 183 14.90 2.94 -22.43
N LYS A 184 13.71 2.74 -21.87
CA LYS A 184 12.99 1.46 -21.92
C LYS A 184 11.52 1.69 -22.20
N GLY A 185 10.90 0.76 -22.93
CA GLY A 185 9.48 0.79 -23.26
C GLY A 185 9.17 1.50 -24.58
N ASP A 186 7.89 1.60 -24.90
CA ASP A 186 7.39 2.18 -26.15
C ASP A 186 6.01 2.80 -25.92
N LEU A 187 5.96 4.14 -25.90
CA LEU A 187 4.73 4.88 -25.68
C LEU A 187 3.67 4.63 -26.76
N GLU A 188 4.07 4.52 -28.03
CA GLU A 188 3.12 4.32 -29.13
C GLU A 188 2.47 2.94 -29.03
N ARG A 189 3.28 1.91 -28.76
CA ARG A 189 2.78 0.53 -28.61
C ARG A 189 1.80 0.42 -27.46
N CYS A 190 2.06 1.09 -26.33
CA CYS A 190 1.16 1.10 -25.18
C CYS A 190 -0.17 1.80 -25.48
N ILE A 191 -0.14 2.91 -26.22
CA ILE A 191 -1.36 3.61 -26.65
C ILE A 191 -2.18 2.72 -27.61
N LYS A 192 -1.53 2.07 -28.58
CA LYS A 192 -2.20 1.16 -29.54
C LYS A 192 -2.84 -0.02 -28.81
N TRP A 193 -2.13 -0.65 -27.87
CA TRP A 193 -2.66 -1.76 -27.08
C TRP A 193 -3.87 -1.36 -26.24
N LYS A 194 -3.82 -0.22 -25.54
CA LYS A 194 -4.98 0.28 -24.76
C LYS A 194 -6.21 0.60 -25.60
N ARG A 195 -6.03 0.94 -26.89
CA ARG A 195 -7.13 1.21 -27.83
C ARG A 195 -7.66 -0.05 -28.53
N GLY A 196 -7.11 -1.24 -28.24
CA GLY A 196 -7.46 -2.48 -28.93
C GLY A 196 -7.02 -2.51 -30.39
N LEU A 197 -5.97 -1.76 -30.74
CA LEU A 197 -5.44 -1.61 -32.11
C LEU A 197 -4.16 -2.45 -32.33
N GLY A 198 -3.96 -3.49 -31.52
CA GLY A 198 -2.72 -4.28 -31.45
C GLY A 198 -2.83 -5.67 -32.06
#